data_AF-A0AAJ6ELM9-F1
#
_entry.id   AF-A0AAJ6ELM9-F1
#
_cell.length_a   1.000
_cell.length_b   1.000
_cell.length_c   1.000
_cell.angle_alpha   90.00
_cell.angle_beta   90.00
_cell.angle_gamma   90.00
#
_symmetry.space_group_name_H-M   'P 1'
#
loop_
_entity.id
_entity.type
_entity.pdbx_description
1 polymer ?
#
loop_
_entity_poly.entity_id
_entity_poly.type
_entity_poly.pdbx_seq_one_letter_code
_entity_poly.pdbx_strand_id
1 'polypeptide(L)'
;MATFGWTRVKKPSEDAAFDFGGHTDPLAFLAALDKAVPRYLDLVDNGALVYPACKRKPADTNADGRAIWEHTRLEAMRYLPMVPRQDTALLVDPARQAETIDAFLRQRPHEDTIIDFTGTAIEDYGIAIYAALNWLNHCGALSGADPQKFSGTLRSFRRVMVVARQWWAMDGAAERCRQMLQAGQRPPLVFFLLWAECTNLAREIAIAVTPDDGASRLKSAQDPEDLAP
;
A
#
# COMPACT_ATOMS: atom_id res chain seq x y z
N MET A 1 -41.35 -25.91 -13.79
CA MET A 1 -40.04 -26.25 -14.36
C MET A 1 -39.15 -25.03 -14.21
N ALA A 2 -38.09 -25.13 -13.40
CA ALA A 2 -37.17 -24.04 -13.13
C ALA A 2 -36.11 -23.98 -14.23
N THR A 3 -36.05 -22.88 -14.97
CA THR A 3 -34.94 -22.54 -15.85
C THR A 3 -34.10 -21.47 -15.16
N PHE A 4 -33.03 -21.93 -14.50
CA PHE A 4 -31.96 -21.09 -14.00
C PHE A 4 -31.27 -20.40 -15.19
N GLY A 5 -31.53 -19.10 -15.35
CA GLY A 5 -30.84 -18.26 -16.32
C GLY A 5 -29.42 -18.00 -15.83
N TRP A 6 -28.45 -18.68 -16.44
CA TRP A 6 -27.04 -18.34 -16.35
C TRP A 6 -26.85 -16.98 -17.01
N THR A 7 -26.94 -15.91 -16.22
CA THR A 7 -26.47 -14.60 -16.66
C THR A 7 -24.97 -14.71 -16.85
N ARG A 8 -24.59 -14.76 -18.13
CA ARG A 8 -23.25 -14.49 -18.67
C ARG A 8 -22.57 -13.45 -17.78
N VAL A 9 -21.64 -13.88 -16.93
CA VAL A 9 -20.79 -12.98 -16.14
C VAL A 9 -20.19 -12.02 -17.15
N LYS A 10 -20.56 -10.74 -17.05
CA LYS A 10 -19.92 -9.67 -17.80
C LYS A 10 -18.43 -9.83 -17.51
N LYS A 11 -17.64 -10.16 -18.54
CA LYS A 11 -16.19 -10.05 -18.49
C LYS A 11 -15.93 -8.62 -17.98
N PRO A 12 -15.28 -8.40 -16.83
CA PRO A 12 -14.82 -7.07 -16.50
C PRO A 12 -13.67 -6.79 -17.48
N SER A 13 -13.99 -6.19 -18.62
CA SER A 13 -13.00 -5.63 -19.51
C SER A 13 -12.87 -4.14 -19.22
N GLU A 14 -11.62 -3.76 -19.00
CA GLU A 14 -11.03 -2.42 -19.08
C GLU A 14 -11.15 -1.57 -17.81
N ASP A 15 -9.95 -1.24 -17.28
CA ASP A 15 -9.61 -0.41 -16.12
C ASP A 15 -9.83 -1.00 -14.71
N ALA A 16 -9.02 -2.00 -14.39
CA ALA A 16 -8.57 -2.27 -13.01
C ALA A 16 -7.34 -1.43 -12.64
N ALA A 17 -7.13 -0.29 -13.30
CA ALA A 17 -6.22 0.73 -12.83
C ALA A 17 -6.96 1.50 -11.72
N PHE A 18 -6.52 1.33 -10.49
CA PHE A 18 -6.81 2.17 -9.36
C PHE A 18 -5.95 3.41 -9.50
N ASP A 19 -6.57 4.51 -9.91
CA ASP A 19 -5.87 5.78 -10.06
C ASP A 19 -5.54 6.34 -8.69
N PHE A 20 -4.26 6.25 -8.33
CA PHE A 20 -3.67 6.90 -7.17
C PHE A 20 -2.73 8.05 -7.60
N GLY A 21 -2.60 8.28 -8.92
CA GLY A 21 -1.72 9.28 -9.49
C GLY A 21 -2.19 10.69 -9.16
N GLY A 22 -1.26 11.59 -8.84
CA GLY A 22 -1.56 13.01 -8.62
C GLY A 22 -2.29 13.35 -7.31
N HIS A 23 -2.66 12.37 -6.47
CA HIS A 23 -3.22 12.65 -5.15
C HIS A 23 -2.14 13.15 -4.19
N THR A 24 -2.06 14.47 -4.08
CA THR A 24 -1.22 15.20 -3.12
C THR A 24 -2.00 15.58 -1.86
N ASP A 25 -3.33 15.57 -1.94
CA ASP A 25 -4.21 15.65 -0.78
C ASP A 25 -4.29 14.28 -0.09
N PRO A 26 -3.75 14.15 1.14
CA PRO A 26 -3.71 12.88 1.85
C PRO A 26 -5.09 12.36 2.26
N LEU A 27 -6.09 13.24 2.48
CA LEU A 27 -7.45 12.81 2.82
C LEU A 27 -8.17 12.24 1.61
N ALA A 28 -8.08 12.91 0.46
CA ALA A 28 -8.61 12.39 -0.79
C ALA A 28 -7.97 11.04 -1.16
N PHE A 29 -6.66 10.90 -0.91
CA PHE A 29 -5.95 9.66 -1.14
C PHE A 29 -6.48 8.53 -0.24
N LEU A 30 -6.57 8.74 1.08
CA LEU A 30 -7.15 7.73 1.97
C LEU A 30 -8.58 7.34 1.56
N ALA A 31 -9.41 8.32 1.17
CA ALA A 31 -10.77 8.04 0.68
C ALA A 31 -10.79 7.26 -0.64
N ALA A 32 -9.79 7.45 -1.51
CA ALA A 32 -9.61 6.62 -2.71
C ALA A 32 -9.20 5.19 -2.35
N LEU A 33 -8.31 5.03 -1.37
CA LEU A 33 -7.89 3.72 -0.86
C LEU A 33 -9.07 2.95 -0.24
N ASP A 34 -9.91 3.62 0.54
CA ASP A 34 -11.12 3.04 1.17
C ASP A 34 -12.12 2.51 0.14
N LYS A 35 -12.09 3.01 -1.11
CA LYS A 35 -12.91 2.51 -2.22
C LYS A 35 -12.20 1.43 -3.02
N ALA A 36 -10.90 1.61 -3.24
CA ALA A 36 -10.08 0.74 -4.06
C ALA A 36 -9.90 -0.65 -3.43
N VAL A 37 -9.61 -0.69 -2.12
CA VAL A 37 -9.35 -1.94 -1.39
C VAL A 37 -10.56 -2.87 -1.43
N PRO A 38 -11.79 -2.47 -1.05
CA PRO A 38 -12.95 -3.36 -1.13
C PRO A 38 -13.23 -3.83 -2.55
N ARG A 39 -13.16 -2.93 -3.54
CA ARG A 39 -13.35 -3.30 -4.95
C ARG A 39 -12.34 -4.35 -5.41
N TYR A 40 -11.08 -4.23 -5.00
CA TYR A 40 -10.06 -5.23 -5.30
C TYR A 40 -10.39 -6.58 -4.65
N LEU A 41 -10.74 -6.57 -3.36
CA LEU A 41 -11.06 -7.79 -2.62
C LEU A 41 -12.32 -8.48 -3.16
N ASP A 42 -13.34 -7.73 -3.59
CA ASP A 42 -14.52 -8.28 -4.25
C ASP A 42 -14.18 -9.05 -5.54
N LEU A 43 -13.20 -8.56 -6.32
CA LEU A 43 -12.70 -9.23 -7.52
C LEU A 43 -11.88 -10.49 -7.20
N VAL A 44 -11.25 -10.54 -6.03
CA VAL A 44 -10.58 -11.74 -5.54
C VAL A 44 -11.61 -12.76 -5.07
N ASP A 45 -12.56 -12.34 -4.24
CA ASP A 45 -13.56 -13.21 -3.61
C ASP A 45 -14.50 -13.85 -4.63
N ASN A 46 -14.81 -13.15 -5.73
CA ASN A 46 -15.60 -13.71 -6.83
C ASN A 46 -14.77 -14.57 -7.82
N GLY A 47 -13.47 -14.75 -7.56
CA GLY A 47 -12.56 -15.55 -8.38
C GLY A 47 -12.13 -14.90 -9.70
N ALA A 48 -12.41 -13.61 -9.92
CA ALA A 48 -11.96 -12.90 -11.13
C ALA A 48 -10.45 -12.62 -11.11
N LEU A 49 -9.85 -12.49 -9.93
CA LEU A 49 -8.41 -12.27 -9.75
C LEU A 49 -7.79 -13.32 -8.82
N VAL A 50 -6.56 -13.74 -9.14
CA VAL A 50 -5.76 -14.60 -8.26
C VAL A 50 -5.17 -13.77 -7.12
N TYR A 51 -5.25 -14.32 -5.91
CA TYR A 51 -4.70 -13.76 -4.67
C TYR A 51 -3.70 -14.73 -4.01
N PRO A 52 -2.56 -14.24 -3.47
CA PRO A 52 -2.04 -12.89 -3.63
C PRO A 52 -1.68 -12.57 -5.08
N ALA A 53 -1.65 -11.28 -5.44
CA ALA A 53 -1.31 -10.83 -6.78
C ALA A 53 0.07 -11.31 -7.24
N CYS A 54 1.02 -11.43 -6.31
CA CYS A 54 2.37 -11.95 -6.56
C CYS A 54 2.43 -13.43 -6.98
N LYS A 55 1.32 -14.18 -6.90
CA LYS A 55 1.24 -15.57 -7.38
C LYS A 55 0.67 -15.71 -8.79
N ARG A 56 0.29 -14.60 -9.43
CA ARG A 56 -0.28 -14.62 -10.78
C ARG A 56 0.72 -15.18 -11.79
N LYS A 57 0.23 -16.06 -12.64
CA LYS A 57 0.93 -16.64 -13.78
C LYS A 57 0.61 -15.81 -15.03
N PRO A 58 1.44 -15.88 -16.09
CA PRO A 58 1.21 -15.10 -17.32
C PRO A 58 -0.15 -15.34 -18.01
N ALA A 59 -0.79 -16.49 -17.76
CA ALA A 59 -2.12 -16.81 -18.29
C ALA A 59 -3.28 -16.25 -17.44
N ASP A 60 -3.00 -15.76 -16.23
CA ASP A 60 -4.00 -15.23 -15.33
C ASP A 60 -4.40 -13.80 -15.74
N THR A 61 -5.61 -13.40 -15.35
CA THR A 61 -6.09 -12.03 -15.60
C THR A 61 -5.24 -11.02 -14.83
N ASN A 62 -4.85 -9.92 -15.49
CA ASN A 62 -4.05 -8.83 -14.90
C ASN A 62 -2.73 -9.35 -14.29
N ALA A 63 -2.02 -10.19 -15.05
CA ALA A 63 -0.70 -10.73 -14.71
C ALA A 63 0.47 -9.89 -15.27
N ASP A 64 0.20 -8.74 -15.87
CA ASP A 64 1.26 -7.80 -16.26
C ASP A 64 1.90 -7.15 -15.03
N GLY A 65 3.16 -6.74 -15.17
CA GLY A 65 3.94 -6.22 -14.04
C GLY A 65 3.33 -4.98 -13.37
N ARG A 66 2.65 -4.11 -14.13
CA ARG A 66 1.97 -2.93 -13.58
C ARG A 66 0.81 -3.36 -12.69
N ALA A 67 -0.06 -4.23 -13.19
CA ALA A 67 -1.18 -4.72 -12.41
C ALA A 67 -0.72 -5.51 -11.19
N ILE A 68 0.32 -6.34 -11.29
CA ILE A 68 0.84 -7.09 -10.14
C ILE A 68 1.37 -6.11 -9.08
N TRP A 69 2.16 -5.12 -9.49
CA TRP A 69 2.68 -4.10 -8.59
C TRP A 69 1.57 -3.39 -7.84
N GLU A 70 0.59 -2.89 -8.57
CA GLU A 70 -0.50 -2.11 -8.02
C GLU A 70 -1.38 -2.91 -7.06
N HIS A 71 -1.77 -4.12 -7.46
CA HIS A 71 -2.56 -5.01 -6.61
C HIS A 71 -1.78 -5.48 -5.39
N THR A 72 -0.49 -5.80 -5.51
CA THR A 72 0.34 -6.19 -4.35
C THR A 72 0.45 -5.04 -3.34
N ARG A 73 0.54 -3.79 -3.82
CA ARG A 73 0.50 -2.60 -2.96
C ARG A 73 -0.86 -2.45 -2.28
N LEU A 74 -1.96 -2.61 -3.01
CA LEU A 74 -3.31 -2.55 -2.45
C LEU A 74 -3.55 -3.61 -1.38
N GLU A 75 -3.06 -4.82 -1.62
CA GLU A 75 -3.11 -5.90 -0.66
C GLU A 75 -2.38 -5.54 0.63
N ALA A 76 -1.22 -4.88 0.57
CA ALA A 76 -0.54 -4.41 1.76
C ALA A 76 -1.30 -3.26 2.45
N MET A 77 -1.82 -2.31 1.66
CA MET A 77 -2.51 -1.15 2.20
C MET A 77 -3.88 -1.46 2.80
N ARG A 78 -4.44 -2.65 2.57
CA ARG A 78 -5.74 -3.10 3.11
C ARG A 78 -5.84 -3.04 4.64
N TYR A 79 -4.72 -3.12 5.35
CA TYR A 79 -4.76 -3.12 6.82
C TYR A 79 -5.14 -1.76 7.40
N LEU A 80 -4.92 -0.65 6.69
CA LEU A 80 -5.30 0.68 7.15
C LEU A 80 -6.83 0.84 7.29
N PRO A 81 -7.66 0.55 6.25
CA PRO A 81 -9.11 0.62 6.40
C PRO A 81 -9.68 -0.43 7.36
N MET A 82 -8.93 -1.48 7.70
CA MET A 82 -9.37 -2.48 8.68
C MET A 82 -9.29 -1.98 10.13
N VAL A 83 -8.58 -0.88 10.41
CA VAL A 83 -8.43 -0.33 11.77
C VAL A 83 -9.80 0.07 12.34
N PRO A 84 -10.21 -0.45 13.52
CA PRO A 84 -11.48 -0.10 14.14
C PRO A 84 -11.55 1.39 14.47
N ARG A 85 -12.75 1.98 14.31
CA ARG A 85 -13.03 3.40 14.65
C ARG A 85 -12.19 4.43 13.88
N GLN A 86 -11.44 4.01 12.85
CA GLN A 86 -10.78 4.80 11.79
C GLN A 86 -10.55 6.29 12.12
N ASP A 87 -9.67 6.59 13.09
CA ASP A 87 -9.20 7.98 13.33
C ASP A 87 -8.13 8.34 12.30
N THR A 88 -8.55 8.56 11.05
CA THR A 88 -7.65 8.81 9.91
C THR A 88 -6.77 10.04 10.10
N ALA A 89 -7.13 10.96 11.00
CA ALA A 89 -6.28 12.10 11.38
C ALA A 89 -4.90 11.66 11.89
N LEU A 90 -4.80 10.49 12.55
CA LEU A 90 -3.51 9.93 12.97
C LEU A 90 -2.54 9.70 11.80
N LEU A 91 -3.06 9.43 10.61
CA LEU A 91 -2.26 9.15 9.42
C LEU A 91 -1.89 10.40 8.61
N VAL A 92 -2.69 11.47 8.71
CA VAL A 92 -2.62 12.61 7.76
C VAL A 92 -2.65 14.00 8.38
N ASP A 93 -3.14 14.17 9.61
CA ASP A 93 -3.19 15.47 10.28
C ASP A 93 -1.79 15.81 10.83
N PRO A 94 -1.19 16.95 10.43
CA PRO A 94 0.08 17.44 10.96
C PRO A 94 0.16 17.45 12.49
N ALA A 95 -0.92 17.78 13.19
CA ALA A 95 -0.95 17.87 14.65
C ALA A 95 -0.82 16.50 15.33
N ARG A 96 -1.18 15.42 14.63
CA ARG A 96 -1.19 14.05 15.16
C ARG A 96 0.06 13.24 14.78
N GLN A 97 0.96 13.78 13.94
CA GLN A 97 2.08 13.00 13.41
C GLN A 97 3.11 12.63 14.47
N ALA A 98 3.45 13.56 15.38
CA ALA A 98 4.45 13.29 16.41
C ALA A 98 4.00 12.14 17.34
N GLU A 99 2.75 12.18 17.82
CA GLU A 99 2.22 11.12 18.68
C GLU A 99 2.13 9.77 17.97
N THR A 100 1.72 9.76 16.70
CA THR A 100 1.56 8.53 15.91
C THR A 100 2.91 7.88 15.65
N ILE A 101 3.90 8.69 15.29
CA ILE A 101 5.28 8.21 15.08
C ILE A 101 5.86 7.66 16.39
N ASP A 102 5.66 8.34 17.52
CA ASP A 102 6.17 7.86 18.81
C ASP A 102 5.44 6.60 19.29
N ALA A 103 4.14 6.45 19.02
CA ALA A 103 3.41 5.22 19.28
C ALA A 103 3.95 4.05 18.44
N PHE A 104 4.12 4.25 17.14
CA PHE A 104 4.70 3.25 16.25
C PHE A 104 6.12 2.83 16.69
N LEU A 105 6.97 3.80 17.06
CA LEU A 105 8.33 3.52 17.49
C LEU A 105 8.40 2.79 18.84
N ARG A 106 7.43 2.99 19.74
CA ARG A 106 7.32 2.25 21.02
C ARG A 106 6.84 0.81 20.84
N GLN A 107 6.05 0.55 19.80
CA GLN A 107 5.54 -0.78 19.53
C GLN A 107 6.68 -1.76 19.23
N ARG A 108 6.53 -2.99 19.74
CA ARG A 108 7.46 -4.08 19.44
C ARG A 108 7.20 -4.59 18.02
N PRO A 109 8.23 -4.71 17.18
CA PRO A 109 8.09 -5.37 15.89
C PRO A 109 7.55 -6.80 16.07
N HIS A 110 6.67 -7.21 15.17
CA HIS A 110 6.16 -8.58 15.04
C HIS A 110 6.23 -9.00 13.57
N GLU A 111 6.05 -10.29 13.31
CA GLU A 111 6.08 -10.87 11.96
C GLU A 111 4.68 -11.25 11.44
N ASP A 112 3.64 -11.00 12.25
CA ASP A 112 2.27 -11.39 11.92
C ASP A 112 1.73 -10.64 10.70
N THR A 113 0.97 -11.37 9.88
CA THR A 113 0.17 -10.86 8.75
C THR A 113 -1.33 -10.98 8.99
N ILE A 114 -1.73 -11.70 10.04
CA ILE A 114 -3.11 -11.73 10.56
C ILE A 114 -3.05 -10.92 11.86
N ILE A 115 -3.95 -9.97 12.01
CA ILE A 115 -3.89 -9.01 13.12
C ILE A 115 -5.15 -9.04 13.97
N ASP A 116 -4.93 -9.01 15.28
CA ASP A 116 -5.96 -8.72 16.27
C ASP A 116 -5.75 -7.29 16.76
N PHE A 117 -6.72 -6.43 16.45
CA PHE A 117 -6.69 -5.05 16.91
C PHE A 117 -7.03 -4.94 18.39
N THR A 118 -6.37 -4.01 19.05
CA THR A 118 -6.53 -3.71 20.47
C THR A 118 -7.78 -2.88 20.76
N GLY A 119 -8.30 -2.18 19.75
CA GLY A 119 -9.41 -1.22 19.87
C GLY A 119 -8.96 0.20 20.18
N THR A 120 -7.65 0.43 20.31
CA THR A 120 -7.01 1.74 20.50
C THR A 120 -6.43 2.20 19.16
N ALA A 121 -7.06 3.18 18.50
CA ALA A 121 -6.74 3.58 17.12
C ALA A 121 -5.25 3.86 16.87
N ILE A 122 -4.57 4.56 17.78
CA ILE A 122 -3.14 4.89 17.62
C ILE A 122 -2.22 3.67 17.69
N GLU A 123 -2.57 2.67 18.50
CA GLU A 123 -1.84 1.40 18.56
C GLU A 123 -2.18 0.52 17.36
N ASP A 124 -3.47 0.51 16.98
CA ASP A 124 -4.00 -0.28 15.87
C ASP A 124 -3.44 0.17 14.52
N TYR A 125 -3.22 1.46 14.29
CA TYR A 125 -2.51 1.93 13.09
C TYR A 125 -1.05 1.47 13.06
N GLY A 126 -0.38 1.41 14.22
CA GLY A 126 0.95 0.84 14.32
C GLY A 126 0.98 -0.65 13.95
N ILE A 127 0.03 -1.43 14.46
CA ILE A 127 -0.19 -2.84 14.11
C ILE A 127 -0.46 -2.99 12.60
N ALA A 128 -1.33 -2.15 12.03
CA ALA A 128 -1.65 -2.18 10.60
C ALA A 128 -0.44 -1.88 9.71
N ILE A 129 0.40 -0.92 10.09
CA ILE A 129 1.67 -0.60 9.40
C ILE A 129 2.60 -1.82 9.40
N TYR A 130 2.78 -2.47 10.56
CA TYR A 130 3.60 -3.68 10.67
C TYR A 130 3.06 -4.80 9.78
N ALA A 131 1.75 -5.05 9.83
CA ALA A 131 1.09 -6.08 9.03
C ALA A 131 1.23 -5.84 7.52
N ALA A 132 1.12 -4.58 7.07
CA ALA A 132 1.32 -4.21 5.67
C ALA A 132 2.74 -4.55 5.18
N LEU A 133 3.76 -4.20 5.96
CA LEU A 133 5.16 -4.49 5.62
C LEU A 133 5.48 -5.99 5.71
N ASN A 134 4.91 -6.69 6.69
CA ASN A 134 5.03 -8.15 6.80
C ASN A 134 4.36 -8.87 5.63
N TRP A 135 3.21 -8.37 5.17
CA TRP A 135 2.54 -8.90 3.99
C TRP A 135 3.42 -8.80 2.74
N LEU A 136 4.15 -7.69 2.58
CA LEU A 136 5.08 -7.52 1.47
C LEU A 136 6.31 -8.42 1.60
N ASN A 137 6.84 -8.61 2.80
CA ASN A 137 7.90 -9.61 3.03
C ASN A 137 7.42 -11.03 2.68
N HIS A 138 6.19 -11.38 3.07
CA HIS A 138 5.57 -12.65 2.71
C HIS A 138 5.42 -12.79 1.18
N CYS A 139 4.93 -11.76 0.50
CA CYS A 139 4.82 -11.75 -0.96
C CYS A 139 6.19 -11.88 -1.65
N GLY A 140 7.22 -11.17 -1.16
CA GLY A 140 8.58 -11.27 -1.68
C GLY A 140 9.15 -12.69 -1.58
N ALA A 141 8.89 -13.38 -0.47
CA ALA A 141 9.27 -14.78 -0.30
C ALA A 141 8.51 -15.72 -1.26
N LEU A 142 7.22 -15.47 -1.48
CA LEU A 142 6.39 -16.26 -2.42
C LEU A 142 6.79 -16.07 -3.87
N SER A 143 7.20 -14.86 -4.26
CA SER A 143 7.62 -14.52 -5.62
C SER A 143 9.06 -14.90 -5.95
N GLY A 144 9.86 -15.31 -4.96
CA GLY A 144 11.30 -15.52 -5.14
C GLY A 144 12.06 -14.22 -5.43
N ALA A 145 11.57 -13.09 -4.92
CA ALA A 145 12.27 -11.81 -5.06
C ALA A 145 13.59 -11.83 -4.25
N ASP A 146 14.57 -11.01 -4.63
CA ASP A 146 15.88 -10.96 -3.97
C ASP A 146 15.72 -10.73 -2.46
N PRO A 147 16.08 -11.70 -1.60
CA PRO A 147 15.93 -11.56 -0.16
C PRO A 147 16.67 -10.36 0.42
N GLN A 148 17.73 -9.87 -0.22
CA GLN A 148 18.46 -8.68 0.24
C GLN A 148 17.59 -7.42 0.21
N LYS A 149 16.67 -7.32 -0.77
CA LYS A 149 15.74 -6.19 -0.92
C LYS A 149 14.70 -6.12 0.19
N PHE A 150 14.35 -7.27 0.77
CA PHE A 150 13.37 -7.40 1.85
C PHE A 150 14.04 -7.58 3.22
N SER A 151 15.36 -7.84 3.23
CA SER A 151 16.11 -8.03 4.47
C SER A 151 16.11 -6.73 5.28
N GLY A 152 15.50 -6.80 6.46
CA GLY A 152 15.45 -5.66 7.36
C GLY A 152 14.48 -4.55 6.94
N THR A 153 13.49 -4.80 6.07
CA THR A 153 12.42 -3.85 5.71
C THR A 153 11.87 -3.09 6.93
N LEU A 154 11.44 -3.80 7.98
CA LEU A 154 10.93 -3.18 9.21
C LEU A 154 11.98 -2.30 9.92
N ARG A 155 13.25 -2.71 9.91
CA ARG A 155 14.34 -1.94 10.51
C ARG A 155 14.59 -0.65 9.72
N SER A 156 14.56 -0.73 8.39
CA SER A 156 14.69 0.41 7.49
C SER A 156 13.52 1.38 7.67
N PHE A 157 12.28 0.89 7.67
CA PHE A 157 11.11 1.73 7.88
C PHE A 157 11.10 2.41 9.26
N ARG A 158 11.53 1.72 10.32
CA ARG A 158 11.72 2.35 11.64
C ARG A 158 12.74 3.48 11.61
N ARG A 159 13.82 3.37 10.82
CA ARG A 159 14.78 4.48 10.64
C ARG A 159 14.13 5.66 9.91
N VAL A 160 13.33 5.41 8.87
CA VAL A 160 12.54 6.44 8.19
C VAL A 160 11.63 7.16 9.19
N MET A 161 10.93 6.42 10.04
CA MET A 161 10.07 6.99 11.09
C MET A 161 10.85 7.83 12.12
N VAL A 162 12.10 7.46 12.46
CA VAL A 162 12.96 8.29 13.31
C VAL A 162 13.33 9.61 12.63
N VAL A 163 13.66 9.58 11.33
CA VAL A 163 13.95 10.80 10.56
C VAL A 163 12.69 11.68 10.44
N ALA A 164 11.53 11.08 10.19
CA ALA A 164 10.25 11.79 10.19
C ALA A 164 9.97 12.45 11.54
N ARG A 165 10.22 11.76 12.65
CA ARG A 165 10.09 12.34 14.01
C ARG A 165 10.96 13.58 14.17
N GLN A 166 12.22 13.52 13.74
CA GLN A 166 13.12 14.67 13.79
C GLN A 166 12.61 15.83 12.94
N TRP A 167 12.04 15.52 11.76
CA TRP A 167 11.43 16.52 10.90
C TRP A 167 10.26 17.25 11.57
N TRP A 168 9.39 16.49 12.26
CA TRP A 168 8.24 17.02 12.99
C TRP A 168 8.63 17.79 14.27
N ALA A 169 9.80 17.50 14.85
CA ALA A 169 10.31 18.22 16.01
C ALA A 169 10.90 19.61 15.68
N MET A 170 11.12 19.92 14.39
CA MET A 170 11.64 21.23 13.98
C MET A 170 10.53 22.29 14.00
N ASP A 171 10.83 23.48 14.53
CA ASP A 171 9.89 24.61 14.63
C ASP A 171 9.20 24.91 13.29
N GLY A 172 7.88 25.08 13.31
CA GLY A 172 7.10 25.36 12.10
C GLY A 172 6.85 24.16 11.18
N ALA A 173 7.01 22.92 11.66
CA ALA A 173 6.75 21.71 10.86
C ALA A 173 5.36 21.65 10.24
N ALA A 174 4.31 22.03 10.97
CA ALA A 174 2.95 22.05 10.45
C ALA A 174 2.78 23.06 9.30
N GLU A 175 3.44 24.21 9.39
CA GLU A 175 3.43 25.24 8.34
C GLU A 175 4.13 24.74 7.08
N ARG A 176 5.33 24.16 7.22
CA ARG A 176 6.06 23.55 6.11
C ARG A 176 5.27 22.42 5.46
N CYS A 177 4.61 21.58 6.27
CA CYS A 177 3.75 20.51 5.77
C CYS A 177 2.66 21.08 4.86
N ARG A 178 1.97 22.13 5.31
CA ARG A 178 0.91 22.78 4.52
C ARG A 178 1.45 23.39 3.22
N GLN A 179 2.61 24.05 3.28
CA GLN A 179 3.27 24.62 2.10
C GLN A 179 3.67 23.52 1.09
N MET A 180 4.18 22.38 1.56
CA MET A 180 4.48 21.23 0.71
C MET A 180 3.22 20.69 0.04
N LEU A 181 2.13 20.50 0.80
CA LEU A 181 0.85 20.03 0.24
C LEU A 181 0.29 21.00 -0.81
N GLN A 182 0.36 22.31 -0.55
CA GLN A 182 -0.05 23.35 -1.51
C GLN A 182 0.81 23.36 -2.78
N ALA A 183 2.10 22.99 -2.66
CA ALA A 183 3.01 22.84 -3.79
C ALA A 183 2.88 21.47 -4.50
N GLY A 184 1.89 20.64 -4.12
CA GLY A 184 1.73 19.30 -4.68
C GLY A 184 2.83 18.32 -4.29
N GLN A 185 3.52 18.57 -3.18
CA GLN A 185 4.57 17.72 -2.64
C GLN A 185 4.02 16.83 -1.52
N ARG A 186 4.71 15.71 -1.27
CA ARG A 186 4.38 14.78 -0.19
C ARG A 186 5.23 15.05 1.06
N PRO A 187 4.68 15.69 2.11
CA PRO A 187 5.35 15.82 3.40
C PRO A 187 5.50 14.43 4.09
N PRO A 188 6.34 14.32 5.14
CA PRO A 188 6.55 13.06 5.86
C PRO A 188 5.38 12.73 6.81
N LEU A 189 4.18 12.65 6.25
CA LEU A 189 3.00 12.08 6.91
C LEU A 189 3.14 10.56 6.97
N VAL A 190 2.73 9.94 8.07
CA VAL A 190 2.81 8.48 8.26
C VAL A 190 2.18 7.72 7.09
N PHE A 191 1.05 8.21 6.58
CA PHE A 191 0.41 7.67 5.39
C PHE A 191 1.34 7.64 4.16
N PHE A 192 1.93 8.78 3.80
CA PHE A 192 2.79 8.89 2.62
C PHE A 192 4.08 8.09 2.77
N LEU A 193 4.64 8.03 3.98
CA LEU A 193 5.83 7.21 4.26
C LEU A 193 5.53 5.73 4.04
N LEU A 194 4.40 5.23 4.58
CA LEU A 194 3.98 3.84 4.36
C LEU A 194 3.70 3.58 2.89
N TRP A 195 2.95 4.47 2.23
CA TRP A 195 2.62 4.33 0.80
C TRP A 195 3.87 4.20 -0.06
N ALA A 196 4.88 5.05 0.17
CA ALA A 196 6.14 5.00 -0.54
C ALA A 196 6.88 3.68 -0.31
N GLU A 197 6.94 3.21 0.94
CA GLU A 197 7.60 1.93 1.27
C GLU A 197 6.88 0.74 0.62
N CYS A 198 5.54 0.70 0.71
CA CYS A 198 4.74 -0.33 0.06
C CYS A 198 4.90 -0.30 -1.46
N THR A 199 4.98 0.89 -2.05
CA THR A 199 5.22 1.08 -3.49
C THR A 199 6.55 0.51 -3.92
N ASN A 200 7.63 0.79 -3.18
CA ASN A 200 8.97 0.28 -3.50
C ASN A 200 9.05 -1.25 -3.40
N LEU A 201 8.54 -1.83 -2.31
CA LEU A 201 8.59 -3.28 -2.09
C LEU A 201 7.71 -4.03 -3.10
N ALA A 202 6.51 -3.52 -3.40
CA ALA A 202 5.62 -4.11 -4.38
C ALA A 202 6.21 -4.05 -5.81
N ARG A 203 7.02 -3.02 -6.12
CA ARG A 203 7.76 -2.94 -7.39
C ARG A 203 8.79 -4.06 -7.50
N GLU A 204 9.58 -4.29 -6.45
CA GLU A 204 10.57 -5.37 -6.41
C GLU A 204 9.91 -6.76 -6.57
N ILE A 205 8.73 -6.95 -5.97
CA ILE A 205 7.91 -8.16 -6.16
C ILE A 205 7.46 -8.29 -7.62
N ALA A 206 6.92 -7.22 -8.21
CA ALA A 206 6.45 -7.24 -9.59
C ALA A 206 7.59 -7.54 -10.57
N ILE A 207 8.78 -6.97 -10.36
CA ILE A 207 9.97 -7.27 -11.16
C ILE A 207 10.35 -8.75 -11.07
N ALA A 208 10.24 -9.36 -9.89
CA ALA A 208 10.59 -10.77 -9.69
C ALA A 208 9.66 -11.74 -10.42
N VAL A 209 8.37 -11.41 -10.55
CA VAL A 209 7.37 -12.32 -11.14
C VAL A 209 7.06 -12.06 -12.61
N THR A 210 7.44 -10.90 -13.13
CA THR A 210 7.22 -10.58 -14.55
C THR A 210 8.36 -11.17 -15.38
N PRO A 211 8.08 -11.94 -16.46
CA PRO A 211 9.12 -12.49 -17.33
C PRO A 211 10.02 -11.41 -17.94
N ASP A 212 11.31 -11.73 -18.09
CA ASP A 212 12.34 -10.83 -18.62
C ASP A 212 12.25 -10.67 -20.15
N ASP A 213 11.20 -10.03 -20.63
CA ASP A 213 11.24 -9.37 -21.94
C ASP A 213 11.79 -7.96 -21.70
N GLY A 214 12.93 -7.60 -22.28
CA GLY A 214 13.65 -6.34 -21.99
C GLY A 214 12.83 -5.04 -22.15
N ALA A 215 11.64 -5.10 -22.75
CA ALA A 215 10.66 -4.00 -22.79
C ALA A 215 9.79 -3.87 -21.51
N SER A 216 9.58 -4.96 -20.77
CA SER A 216 8.78 -5.02 -19.54
C SER A 216 9.50 -4.43 -18.34
N ARG A 217 10.83 -4.59 -18.23
CA ARG A 217 11.64 -3.93 -17.18
C ARG A 217 11.57 -2.40 -17.26
N LEU A 218 11.55 -1.82 -18.47
CA LEU A 218 11.43 -0.36 -18.64
C LEU A 218 10.06 0.17 -18.20
N LYS A 219 8.99 -0.60 -18.42
CA LYS A 219 7.62 -0.22 -18.00
C LYS A 219 7.38 -0.44 -16.50
N SER A 220 7.94 -1.48 -15.90
CA SER A 220 7.87 -1.73 -14.45
C SER A 220 8.79 -0.83 -13.62
N ALA A 221 9.78 -0.18 -14.26
CA ALA A 221 10.66 0.79 -13.61
C ALA A 221 10.05 2.21 -13.49
N GLN A 222 9.01 2.52 -14.27
CA GLN A 222 8.31 3.81 -14.21
C GLN A 222 7.20 3.75 -13.15
N ASP A 223 7.14 4.74 -12.27
CA ASP A 223 6.03 4.84 -11.32
C ASP A 223 4.69 4.93 -12.07
N PRO A 224 3.66 4.15 -11.74
CA PRO A 224 2.33 4.35 -12.30
C PRO A 224 1.82 5.78 -12.05
N GLU A 225 2.37 6.47 -11.04
CA GLU A 225 2.11 7.88 -10.76
C GLU A 225 2.79 8.85 -11.74
N ASP A 226 3.86 8.44 -12.44
CA ASP A 226 4.62 9.27 -13.40
C ASP A 226 4.03 9.24 -14.82
N LEU A 227 2.96 8.47 -15.05
CA LEU A 227 2.35 8.23 -16.37
C LEU A 227 0.94 8.81 -16.52
N ALA A 228 0.44 9.57 -15.53
CA ALA A 228 -0.78 10.35 -15.67
C ALA A 228 -0.46 11.71 -16.36
N PRO A 229 -1.24 12.13 -17.38
CA PRO A 229 -1.10 13.47 -17.98
C PRO A 229 -1.49 14.60 -17.01
#